data_AF-A0A958INF3-F1
#
_entry.id   AF-A0A958INF3-F1
#
_cell.length_a   1.000
_cell.length_b   1.000
_cell.length_c   1.000
_cell.angle_alpha   90.00
_cell.angle_beta   90.00
_cell.angle_gamma   90.00
#
_symmetry.space_group_name_H-M   'P 1'
#
loop_
_entity.id
_entity.type
_entity.pdbx_description
1 polymer ?
#
loop_
_entity_poly.entity_id
_entity_poly.type
_entity_poly.pdbx_seq_one_letter_code
_entity_poly.pdbx_strand_id
1 'polypeptide(L)'
;MMYFRISGLKMLFVWAISVFTAFAQTPAGTWHAEVTHYPRTIFSAADTSIIVSRIESNPLHFQLFTGLYQTLSQPPSNRETIAKITKNAAFVYAINRKPENGSLVKLTEAERETLKNLVFQGFETADISVSSYTQYDQWHYRAREIISYCQAYDMLAGCNIPLDTLWSNGANRIHEYISRLYAQASNPQFNQFAYFANLRIIYSAALTMGAIVFNHVETADSTGQPANWAALGMNNIDRSFWDFQSSAESESGFAEGSYYLTYAMLYAIPTFASLERFLGDFSEDFLGRTIRNPWHDEHYIRLMNTITKLKLPDGGLIPIEDAYLNADFPELAMLGNMPGTPQHFAWPLSAAIKSDLSNKLSGIYDLRADYIANAVDFSEVPENWQPTQFLPAAGSVVFRSSWDSTATLMHLTGKNG
;
A
#
# COMPACT_ATOMS: atom_id res chain seq x y z
N MET A 1 -48.09 7.84 -19.34
CA MET A 1 -48.02 6.53 -18.63
C MET A 1 -47.90 5.46 -19.70
N MET A 2 -46.66 5.05 -20.04
CA MET A 2 -46.38 4.12 -21.13
C MET A 2 -45.44 3.05 -20.57
N TYR A 3 -46.00 1.87 -20.28
CA TYR A 3 -45.24 0.73 -19.77
C TYR A 3 -44.60 -0.02 -20.94
N PHE A 4 -43.27 0.01 -21.03
CA PHE A 4 -42.52 -0.92 -21.88
C PHE A 4 -42.36 -2.25 -21.15
N ARG A 5 -43.11 -3.27 -21.59
CA ARG A 5 -42.85 -4.68 -21.27
C ARG A 5 -41.62 -5.13 -22.07
N ILE A 6 -40.49 -5.31 -21.40
CA ILE A 6 -39.36 -6.05 -21.94
C ILE A 6 -39.57 -7.52 -21.60
N SER A 7 -39.79 -8.35 -22.62
CA SER A 7 -39.99 -9.80 -22.50
C SER A 7 -38.72 -10.50 -21.99
N GLY A 8 -38.87 -11.36 -20.98
CA GLY A 8 -37.78 -12.07 -20.29
C GLY A 8 -36.84 -12.93 -21.15
N LEU A 9 -37.15 -13.15 -22.43
CA LEU A 9 -36.30 -13.90 -23.36
C LEU A 9 -35.05 -13.12 -23.81
N LYS A 10 -35.08 -11.77 -23.79
CA LYS A 10 -33.90 -10.95 -24.15
C LYS A 10 -32.90 -10.78 -23.00
N MET A 11 -33.35 -10.94 -21.75
CA MET A 11 -32.46 -10.92 -20.58
C MET A 11 -31.58 -12.17 -20.51
N LEU A 12 -32.10 -13.34 -20.89
CA LEU A 12 -31.33 -14.59 -20.94
C LEU A 12 -30.23 -14.58 -22.02
N PHE A 13 -30.42 -13.84 -23.12
CA PHE A 13 -29.43 -13.76 -24.19
C PHE A 13 -28.26 -12.80 -23.86
N VAL A 14 -28.51 -11.74 -23.07
CA VAL A 14 -27.46 -10.84 -22.56
C VAL A 14 -26.64 -11.52 -21.45
N TRP A 15 -27.27 -12.38 -20.65
CA TRP A 15 -26.55 -13.21 -19.68
C TRP A 15 -25.69 -14.30 -20.33
N ALA A 16 -26.15 -14.92 -21.44
CA ALA A 16 -25.40 -15.96 -22.13
C ALA A 16 -24.20 -15.43 -22.95
N ILE A 17 -24.24 -14.19 -23.43
CA ILE A 17 -23.14 -13.59 -24.21
C ILE A 17 -22.04 -12.99 -23.30
N SER A 18 -22.31 -12.79 -22.02
CA SER A 18 -21.33 -12.25 -21.05
C SER A 18 -20.37 -13.31 -20.47
N VAL A 19 -20.46 -14.58 -20.88
CA VAL A 19 -19.66 -15.70 -20.35
C VAL A 19 -18.52 -16.13 -21.31
N PHE A 20 -18.44 -15.54 -22.51
CA PHE A 20 -17.27 -15.68 -23.39
C PHE A 20 -16.40 -14.42 -23.32
N THR A 21 -15.97 -14.03 -22.11
CA THR A 21 -14.71 -13.30 -22.00
C THR A 21 -13.62 -14.23 -22.50
N ALA A 22 -12.90 -13.78 -23.53
CA ALA A 22 -11.67 -14.40 -23.97
C ALA A 22 -10.87 -14.87 -22.75
N PHE A 23 -10.54 -16.15 -22.70
CA PHE A 23 -9.47 -16.65 -21.85
C PHE A 23 -8.18 -16.00 -22.36
N ALA A 24 -7.96 -14.72 -21.98
CA ALA A 24 -6.62 -14.18 -21.93
C ALA A 24 -5.84 -15.19 -21.10
N GLN A 25 -4.85 -15.83 -21.71
CA GLN A 25 -4.00 -16.77 -21.00
C GLN A 25 -3.45 -16.02 -19.79
N THR A 26 -3.90 -16.42 -18.61
CA THR A 26 -3.30 -15.96 -17.37
C THR A 26 -1.81 -16.30 -17.44
N PRO A 27 -0.91 -15.32 -17.26
CA PRO A 27 0.53 -15.54 -17.33
C PRO A 27 0.92 -16.69 -16.38
N ALA A 28 1.41 -17.80 -16.92
CA ALA A 28 1.75 -18.96 -16.09
C ALA A 28 3.21 -18.87 -15.60
N GLY A 29 3.43 -19.25 -14.34
CA GLY A 29 4.75 -19.44 -13.75
C GLY A 29 5.26 -18.27 -12.92
N THR A 30 6.58 -18.06 -12.98
CA THR A 30 7.29 -16.98 -12.29
C THR A 30 6.99 -15.62 -12.91
N TRP A 31 7.22 -14.54 -12.16
CA TRP A 31 7.09 -13.17 -12.67
C TRP A 31 8.42 -12.47 -12.52
N HIS A 32 9.10 -12.13 -13.61
CA HIS A 32 10.44 -11.56 -13.58
C HIS A 32 11.43 -12.33 -12.68
N ALA A 33 11.55 -13.65 -12.85
CA ALA A 33 12.47 -14.49 -12.06
C ALA A 33 13.93 -14.07 -12.19
N GLU A 34 14.29 -13.37 -13.26
CA GLU A 34 15.61 -12.79 -13.49
C GLU A 34 16.00 -11.73 -12.46
N VAL A 35 15.03 -11.14 -11.76
CA VAL A 35 15.29 -10.15 -10.72
C VAL A 35 15.54 -10.85 -9.39
N THR A 36 16.79 -10.88 -8.95
CA THR A 36 17.24 -11.67 -7.79
C THR A 36 17.77 -10.84 -6.62
N HIS A 37 17.76 -9.50 -6.71
CA HIS A 37 18.24 -8.65 -5.62
C HIS A 37 17.21 -8.52 -4.50
N TYR A 38 17.73 -8.48 -3.27
CA TYR A 38 16.97 -8.22 -2.05
C TYR A 38 17.80 -7.26 -1.15
N PRO A 39 17.17 -6.47 -0.26
CA PRO A 39 15.74 -6.21 -0.18
C PRO A 39 15.29 -5.29 -1.33
N ARG A 40 13.99 -5.28 -1.59
CA ARG A 40 13.34 -4.49 -2.66
C ARG A 40 11.94 -4.02 -2.31
N THR A 41 11.44 -4.30 -1.12
CA THR A 41 10.09 -3.85 -0.72
C THR A 41 10.14 -2.46 -0.08
N ILE A 42 10.64 -2.39 1.15
CA ILE A 42 10.72 -1.14 1.93
C ILE A 42 11.89 -0.26 1.48
N PHE A 43 13.03 -0.88 1.18
CA PHE A 43 14.28 -0.23 0.80
C PHE A 43 15.18 -1.19 -0.01
N SER A 44 16.21 -0.66 -0.67
CA SER A 44 17.25 -1.44 -1.34
C SER A 44 18.46 -1.66 -0.42
N ALA A 45 19.30 -2.65 -0.69
CA ALA A 45 20.51 -2.91 0.13
C ALA A 45 21.44 -1.68 0.25
N ALA A 46 21.46 -0.81 -0.77
CA ALA A 46 22.25 0.43 -0.76
C ALA A 46 21.69 1.50 0.18
N ASP A 47 20.40 1.43 0.53
CA ASP A 47 19.72 2.46 1.32
C ASP A 47 19.96 2.32 2.82
N THR A 48 20.47 1.17 3.30
CA THR A 48 20.58 0.91 4.74
C THR A 48 21.38 1.97 5.50
N SER A 49 22.52 2.44 4.95
CA SER A 49 23.30 3.50 5.57
C SER A 49 22.59 4.86 5.56
N ILE A 50 21.83 5.15 4.49
CA ILE A 50 21.03 6.37 4.38
C ILE A 50 19.92 6.37 5.42
N ILE A 51 19.25 5.23 5.59
CA ILE A 51 18.20 5.05 6.60
C ILE A 51 18.75 5.21 8.01
N VAL A 52 19.87 4.56 8.33
CA VAL A 52 20.54 4.73 9.65
C VAL A 52 20.89 6.20 9.88
N SER A 53 21.52 6.85 8.91
CA SER A 53 21.87 8.27 9.01
C SER A 53 20.63 9.15 9.23
N ARG A 54 19.52 8.86 8.54
CA ARG A 54 18.27 9.60 8.71
C ARG A 54 17.68 9.43 10.11
N ILE A 55 17.70 8.22 10.66
CA ILE A 55 17.24 7.96 12.03
C ILE A 55 18.13 8.70 13.04
N GLU A 56 19.45 8.73 12.83
CA GLU A 56 20.40 9.39 13.72
C GLU A 56 20.30 10.93 13.68
N SER A 57 20.07 11.50 12.49
CA SER A 57 20.08 12.96 12.31
C SER A 57 18.72 13.63 12.47
N ASN A 58 17.62 12.90 12.37
CA ASN A 58 16.27 13.44 12.40
C ASN A 58 15.50 12.97 13.66
N PRO A 59 15.20 13.86 14.64
CA PRO A 59 14.52 13.50 15.87
C PRO A 59 13.15 12.82 15.67
N LEU A 60 12.41 13.19 14.62
CA LEU A 60 11.13 12.57 14.29
C LEU A 60 11.35 11.10 13.89
N HIS A 61 12.34 10.85 13.04
CA HIS A 61 12.67 9.49 12.61
C HIS A 61 13.24 8.64 13.76
N PHE A 62 14.05 9.23 14.64
CA PHE A 62 14.50 8.57 15.88
C PHE A 62 13.32 8.16 16.78
N GLN A 63 12.33 9.05 16.95
CA GLN A 63 11.12 8.77 17.72
C GLN A 63 10.30 7.64 17.09
N LEU A 64 10.09 7.68 15.76
CA LEU A 64 9.37 6.62 15.03
C LEU A 64 10.08 5.27 15.19
N PHE A 65 11.41 5.24 15.01
CA PHE A 65 12.21 4.04 15.17
C PHE A 65 12.15 3.49 16.59
N THR A 66 12.22 4.37 17.59
CA THR A 66 12.10 3.99 19.00
C THR A 66 10.73 3.39 19.31
N GLY A 67 9.65 4.03 18.85
CA GLY A 67 8.29 3.51 19.02
C GLY A 67 8.09 2.17 18.30
N LEU A 68 8.70 1.99 17.13
CA LEU A 68 8.69 0.72 16.40
C LEU A 68 9.43 -0.36 17.21
N TYR A 69 10.65 -0.08 17.68
CA TYR A 69 11.45 -1.02 18.46
C TYR A 69 10.73 -1.47 19.75
N GLN A 70 10.02 -0.55 20.41
CA GLN A 70 9.22 -0.86 21.60
C GLN A 70 8.09 -1.87 21.35
N THR A 71 7.59 -2.00 20.11
CA THR A 71 6.57 -3.02 19.81
C THR A 71 7.10 -4.44 19.87
N LEU A 72 8.42 -4.63 19.74
CA LEU A 72 9.05 -5.95 19.72
C LEU A 72 9.01 -6.66 21.08
N SER A 73 8.81 -5.91 22.17
CA SER A 73 8.67 -6.46 23.51
C SER A 73 7.22 -6.75 23.90
N GLN A 74 6.24 -6.38 23.06
CA GLN A 74 4.84 -6.61 23.35
C GLN A 74 4.47 -8.07 23.02
N PRO A 75 3.81 -8.80 23.94
CA PRO A 75 3.32 -10.12 23.62
C PRO A 75 2.25 -10.00 22.51
N PRO A 76 2.32 -10.82 21.45
CA PRO A 76 1.34 -10.77 20.38
C PRO A 76 -0.05 -11.12 20.93
N SER A 77 -1.00 -10.19 20.75
CA SER A 77 -2.37 -10.33 21.25
C SER A 77 -3.34 -10.92 20.23
N ASN A 78 -3.00 -10.82 18.94
CA ASN A 78 -3.79 -11.32 17.82
C ASN A 78 -2.90 -11.45 16.58
N ARG A 79 -3.44 -12.03 15.51
CA ARG A 79 -2.76 -12.25 14.22
C ARG A 79 -2.20 -10.98 13.57
N GLU A 80 -2.89 -9.85 13.66
CA GLU A 80 -2.43 -8.58 13.07
C GLU A 80 -1.20 -8.07 13.82
N THR A 81 -1.21 -8.17 15.15
CA THR A 81 -0.07 -7.84 16.00
C THR A 81 1.13 -8.74 15.68
N ILE A 82 0.91 -10.04 15.43
CA ILE A 82 1.98 -10.97 15.01
C ILE A 82 2.61 -10.49 13.70
N ALA A 83 1.80 -10.18 12.68
CA ALA A 83 2.31 -9.74 11.39
C ALA A 83 3.11 -8.43 11.50
N LYS A 84 2.62 -7.45 12.30
CA LYS A 84 3.33 -6.19 12.58
C LYS A 84 4.67 -6.43 13.28
N ILE A 85 4.68 -7.20 14.36
CA ILE A 85 5.91 -7.54 15.09
C ILE A 85 6.89 -8.26 14.17
N THR A 86 6.41 -9.17 13.33
CA THR A 86 7.23 -9.90 12.34
C THR A 86 7.93 -8.94 11.38
N LYS A 87 7.18 -7.98 10.80
CA LYS A 87 7.77 -6.94 9.95
C LYS A 87 8.77 -6.08 10.72
N ASN A 88 8.39 -5.58 11.88
CA ASN A 88 9.21 -4.66 12.66
C ASN A 88 10.51 -5.33 13.13
N ALA A 89 10.45 -6.61 13.50
CA ALA A 89 11.62 -7.40 13.87
C ALA A 89 12.58 -7.56 12.69
N ALA A 90 12.06 -7.86 11.50
CA ALA A 90 12.83 -7.94 10.27
C ALA A 90 13.47 -6.59 9.91
N PHE A 91 12.76 -5.48 10.08
CA PHE A 91 13.28 -4.13 9.86
C PHE A 91 14.44 -3.82 10.81
N VAL A 92 14.26 -4.02 12.12
CA VAL A 92 15.32 -3.80 13.12
C VAL A 92 16.52 -4.72 12.89
N TYR A 93 16.28 -5.97 12.51
CA TYR A 93 17.33 -6.92 12.13
C TYR A 93 18.16 -6.41 10.95
N ALA A 94 17.49 -5.90 9.90
CA ALA A 94 18.14 -5.42 8.69
C ALA A 94 18.88 -4.09 8.88
N ILE A 95 18.29 -3.16 9.63
CA ILE A 95 18.95 -1.89 10.00
C ILE A 95 20.12 -2.13 10.96
N ASN A 96 20.08 -3.22 11.73
CA ASN A 96 21.13 -3.62 12.67
C ASN A 96 21.45 -2.52 13.69
N ARG A 97 20.40 -1.87 14.21
CA ARG A 97 20.46 -0.85 15.25
C ARG A 97 19.35 -1.04 16.28
N LYS A 98 19.59 -0.58 17.51
CA LYS A 98 18.57 -0.40 18.54
C LYS A 98 18.73 0.98 19.20
N PRO A 99 17.64 1.57 19.71
CA PRO A 99 17.73 2.77 20.54
C PRO A 99 18.32 2.42 21.91
N GLU A 100 19.35 3.15 22.33
CA GLU A 100 19.95 3.06 23.66
C GLU A 100 20.42 4.44 24.13
N ASN A 101 19.97 4.87 25.30
CA ASN A 101 20.33 6.16 25.93
C ASN A 101 20.21 7.38 24.99
N GLY A 102 19.15 7.44 24.17
CA GLY A 102 18.91 8.54 23.23
C GLY A 102 19.78 8.52 21.96
N SER A 103 20.45 7.40 21.68
CA SER A 103 21.27 7.19 20.48
C SER A 103 20.98 5.84 19.84
N LEU A 104 21.50 5.59 18.63
CA LEU A 104 21.48 4.25 18.04
C LEU A 104 22.79 3.52 18.35
N VAL A 105 22.66 2.27 18.78
CA VAL A 105 23.79 1.35 18.93
C VAL A 105 23.58 0.10 18.08
N LYS A 106 24.67 -0.57 17.71
CA LYS A 106 24.60 -1.82 16.93
C LYS A 106 24.00 -2.93 17.77
N LEU A 107 23.24 -3.83 17.13
CA LEU A 107 22.76 -5.05 17.78
C LEU A 107 23.94 -5.98 18.07
N THR A 108 23.88 -6.66 19.21
CA THR A 108 24.71 -7.84 19.49
C THR A 108 24.27 -9.02 18.65
N GLU A 109 25.13 -10.03 18.49
CA GLU A 109 24.78 -11.22 17.71
C GLU A 109 23.60 -11.99 18.33
N ALA A 110 23.52 -12.03 19.67
CA ALA A 110 22.40 -12.65 20.38
C ALA A 110 21.06 -11.92 20.12
N GLU A 111 21.08 -10.59 20.07
CA GLU A 111 19.90 -9.79 19.73
C GLU A 111 19.48 -10.01 18.27
N ARG A 112 20.45 -10.08 17.34
CA ARG A 112 20.17 -10.41 15.93
C ARG A 112 19.52 -11.78 15.79
N GLU A 113 20.06 -12.79 16.48
CA GLU A 113 19.49 -14.14 16.47
C GLU A 113 18.08 -14.17 17.06
N THR A 114 17.84 -13.42 18.13
CA THR A 114 16.50 -13.28 18.73
C THR A 114 15.50 -12.67 17.76
N LEU A 115 15.87 -11.60 17.05
CA LEU A 115 14.99 -10.96 16.06
C LEU A 115 14.72 -11.88 14.86
N LYS A 116 15.74 -12.58 14.35
CA LYS A 116 15.57 -13.55 13.26
C LYS A 116 14.59 -14.66 13.66
N ASN A 117 14.74 -15.21 14.86
CA ASN A 117 13.84 -16.26 15.37
C ASN A 117 12.42 -15.74 15.61
N LEU A 118 12.27 -14.49 16.04
CA LEU A 118 10.96 -13.83 16.13
C LEU A 118 10.27 -13.73 14.77
N VAL A 119 11.02 -13.45 13.70
CA VAL A 119 10.49 -13.42 12.34
C VAL A 119 10.07 -14.82 11.87
N PHE A 120 10.92 -15.83 12.10
CA PHE A 120 10.60 -17.22 11.75
C PHE A 120 9.35 -17.72 12.48
N GLN A 121 9.25 -17.45 13.78
CA GLN A 121 8.05 -17.77 14.55
C GLN A 121 6.80 -17.08 13.97
N GLY A 122 6.94 -15.83 13.52
CA GLY A 122 5.88 -15.10 12.83
C GLY A 122 5.39 -15.83 11.57
N PHE A 123 6.30 -16.30 10.73
CA PHE A 123 5.96 -17.09 9.53
C PHE A 123 5.31 -18.43 9.87
N GLU A 124 5.89 -19.17 10.81
CA GLU A 124 5.39 -20.48 11.23
C GLU A 124 3.98 -20.41 11.84
N THR A 125 3.71 -19.37 12.62
CA THR A 125 2.44 -19.18 13.33
C THR A 125 1.40 -18.40 12.54
N ALA A 126 1.72 -17.94 11.32
CA ALA A 126 0.78 -17.24 10.45
C ALA A 126 -0.49 -18.08 10.23
N ASP A 127 -1.65 -17.48 10.53
CA ASP A 127 -2.95 -18.04 10.19
C ASP A 127 -3.26 -17.72 8.72
N ILE A 128 -3.12 -18.74 7.88
CA ILE A 128 -3.25 -18.64 6.43
C ILE A 128 -4.70 -18.82 5.94
N SER A 129 -5.69 -18.84 6.84
CA SER A 129 -7.09 -18.97 6.44
C SER A 129 -7.59 -17.69 5.76
N VAL A 130 -8.12 -17.86 4.54
CA VAL A 130 -8.84 -16.80 3.83
C VAL A 130 -10.28 -17.25 3.65
N SER A 131 -11.19 -16.55 4.30
CA SER A 131 -12.61 -16.88 4.33
C SER A 131 -13.34 -16.48 3.04
N SER A 132 -14.55 -17.02 2.85
CA SER A 132 -15.38 -16.69 1.70
C SER A 132 -15.78 -15.21 1.66
N TYR A 133 -16.15 -14.72 0.48
CA TYR A 133 -16.54 -13.32 0.25
C TYR A 133 -17.64 -12.79 1.19
N THR A 134 -18.52 -13.67 1.69
CA THR A 134 -19.60 -13.35 2.64
C THR A 134 -19.11 -12.99 4.04
N GLN A 135 -17.86 -13.29 4.37
CA GLN A 135 -17.23 -12.94 5.65
C GLN A 135 -16.32 -11.72 5.45
N TYR A 136 -16.96 -10.57 5.25
CA TYR A 136 -16.34 -9.27 5.00
C TYR A 136 -15.18 -8.94 5.97
N ASP A 137 -15.37 -9.23 7.26
CA ASP A 137 -14.40 -8.97 8.33
C ASP A 137 -13.18 -9.90 8.33
N GLN A 138 -12.94 -10.67 7.27
CA GLN A 138 -11.89 -11.69 7.29
C GLN A 138 -10.99 -11.76 6.08
N TRP A 139 -11.19 -10.99 5.00
CA TRP A 139 -10.27 -11.02 3.84
C TRP A 139 -9.47 -9.72 3.67
N HIS A 140 -10.07 -8.55 3.89
CA HIS A 140 -9.36 -7.27 3.73
C HIS A 140 -8.33 -7.04 4.86
N TYR A 141 -8.55 -7.62 6.05
CA TYR A 141 -7.53 -7.66 7.12
C TYR A 141 -6.36 -8.58 6.76
N ARG A 142 -6.59 -9.63 5.97
CA ARG A 142 -5.56 -10.62 5.57
C ARG A 142 -4.52 -10.02 4.63
N ALA A 143 -4.96 -9.12 3.75
CA ALA A 143 -4.07 -8.38 2.87
C ALA A 143 -2.95 -7.64 3.63
N ARG A 144 -3.28 -7.10 4.80
CA ARG A 144 -2.35 -6.33 5.67
C ARG A 144 -1.30 -7.23 6.30
N GLU A 145 -1.73 -8.40 6.75
CA GLU A 145 -0.88 -9.44 7.30
C GLU A 145 0.10 -9.93 6.22
N ILE A 146 -0.42 -10.25 5.03
CA ILE A 146 0.36 -10.70 3.88
C ILE A 146 1.45 -9.69 3.51
N ILE A 147 1.11 -8.41 3.38
CA ILE A 147 2.12 -7.38 3.04
C ILE A 147 3.21 -7.32 4.12
N SER A 148 2.84 -7.38 5.40
CA SER A 148 3.81 -7.38 6.51
C SER A 148 4.76 -8.57 6.44
N TYR A 149 4.24 -9.78 6.18
CA TYR A 149 5.06 -10.98 6.05
C TYR A 149 5.95 -10.95 4.80
N CYS A 150 5.44 -10.44 3.67
CA CYS A 150 6.22 -10.28 2.45
C CYS A 150 7.40 -9.34 2.67
N GLN A 151 7.17 -8.19 3.31
CA GLN A 151 8.25 -7.25 3.65
C GLN A 151 9.26 -7.86 4.63
N ALA A 152 8.80 -8.65 5.61
CA ALA A 152 9.69 -9.35 6.52
C ALA A 152 10.59 -10.37 5.80
N TYR A 153 10.02 -11.16 4.89
CA TYR A 153 10.76 -12.13 4.08
C TYR A 153 11.83 -11.42 3.24
N ASP A 154 11.43 -10.36 2.55
CA ASP A 154 12.28 -9.60 1.64
C ASP A 154 13.49 -8.99 2.36
N MET A 155 13.28 -8.43 3.57
CA MET A 155 14.35 -7.89 4.39
C MET A 155 15.32 -8.96 4.91
N LEU A 156 14.83 -10.15 5.30
CA LEU A 156 15.73 -11.24 5.73
C LEU A 156 16.51 -11.83 4.56
N ALA A 157 15.87 -12.00 3.40
CA ALA A 157 16.56 -12.40 2.17
C ALA A 157 17.66 -11.39 1.82
N GLY A 158 17.37 -10.09 1.94
CA GLY A 158 18.33 -9.00 1.75
C GLY A 158 19.49 -8.98 2.76
N CYS A 159 19.32 -9.63 3.92
CA CYS A 159 20.38 -9.84 4.89
C CYS A 159 21.16 -11.14 4.66
N ASN A 160 21.07 -11.72 3.47
CA ASN A 160 21.72 -12.97 3.07
C ASN A 160 21.27 -14.21 3.87
N ILE A 161 20.05 -14.22 4.41
CA ILE A 161 19.45 -15.48 4.88
C ILE A 161 19.08 -16.31 3.64
N PRO A 162 19.60 -17.54 3.48
CA PRO A 162 19.32 -18.34 2.28
C PRO A 162 17.82 -18.58 2.08
N LEU A 163 17.35 -18.51 0.84
CA LEU A 163 15.91 -18.66 0.52
C LEU A 163 15.37 -20.02 0.98
N ASP A 164 16.15 -21.10 0.86
CA ASP A 164 15.77 -22.43 1.38
C ASP A 164 15.57 -22.43 2.90
N THR A 165 16.37 -21.63 3.62
CA THR A 165 16.22 -21.46 5.07
C THR A 165 14.95 -20.68 5.38
N LEU A 166 14.64 -19.61 4.64
CA LEU A 166 13.37 -18.90 4.81
C LEU A 166 12.19 -19.82 4.53
N TRP A 167 12.27 -20.60 3.46
CA TRP A 167 11.24 -21.54 3.04
C TRP A 167 10.96 -22.61 4.10
N SER A 168 12.01 -23.23 4.65
CA SER A 168 11.87 -24.25 5.70
C SER A 168 11.37 -23.69 7.04
N ASN A 169 11.56 -22.38 7.28
CA ASN A 169 11.11 -21.68 8.50
C ASN A 169 9.82 -20.89 8.25
N GLY A 170 8.88 -21.46 7.48
CA GLY A 170 7.51 -20.98 7.37
C GLY A 170 7.21 -20.02 6.23
N ALA A 171 8.18 -19.55 5.44
CA ALA A 171 7.87 -18.67 4.29
C ALA A 171 6.99 -19.36 3.23
N ASN A 172 7.06 -20.69 3.12
CA ASN A 172 6.16 -21.48 2.29
C ASN A 172 4.68 -21.33 2.70
N ARG A 173 4.39 -21.11 3.99
CA ARG A 173 3.04 -20.85 4.49
C ARG A 173 2.55 -19.48 4.04
N ILE A 174 3.44 -18.49 3.98
CA ILE A 174 3.10 -17.15 3.46
C ILE A 174 2.79 -17.21 1.97
N HIS A 175 3.56 -17.99 1.20
CA HIS A 175 3.24 -18.30 -0.20
C HIS A 175 1.86 -18.97 -0.33
N GLU A 176 1.56 -19.98 0.49
CA GLU A 176 0.23 -20.62 0.51
C GLU A 176 -0.89 -19.64 0.88
N TYR A 177 -0.62 -18.72 1.81
CA TYR A 177 -1.57 -17.69 2.24
C TYR A 177 -1.96 -16.76 1.08
N ILE A 178 -0.97 -16.30 0.30
CA ILE A 178 -1.20 -15.50 -0.90
C ILE A 178 -1.97 -16.31 -1.95
N SER A 179 -1.60 -17.59 -2.13
CA SER A 179 -2.29 -18.51 -3.06
C SER A 179 -3.79 -18.62 -2.73
N ARG A 180 -4.12 -18.74 -1.44
CA ARG A 180 -5.50 -18.78 -0.95
C ARG A 180 -6.23 -17.45 -1.16
N LEU A 181 -5.55 -16.31 -0.94
CA LEU A 181 -6.12 -15.00 -1.23
C LEU A 181 -6.42 -14.86 -2.73
N TYR A 182 -5.50 -15.27 -3.59
CA TYR A 182 -5.68 -15.26 -5.04
C TYR A 182 -6.85 -16.14 -5.47
N ALA A 183 -6.97 -17.35 -4.92
CA ALA A 183 -8.08 -18.25 -5.22
C ALA A 183 -9.44 -17.63 -4.87
N GLN A 184 -9.53 -16.90 -3.75
CA GLN A 184 -10.75 -16.14 -3.39
C GLN A 184 -10.95 -14.94 -4.30
N ALA A 185 -9.92 -14.12 -4.54
CA ALA A 185 -9.99 -12.92 -5.36
C ALA A 185 -10.36 -13.20 -6.83
N SER A 186 -9.98 -14.38 -7.33
CA SER A 186 -10.30 -14.85 -8.68
C SER A 186 -11.74 -15.36 -8.82
N ASN A 187 -12.44 -15.59 -7.71
CA ASN A 187 -13.85 -15.95 -7.75
C ASN A 187 -14.69 -14.75 -8.25
N PRO A 188 -15.47 -14.89 -9.33
CA PRO A 188 -16.29 -13.79 -9.85
C PRO A 188 -17.23 -13.16 -8.83
N GLN A 189 -17.77 -13.95 -7.90
CA GLN A 189 -18.65 -13.46 -6.83
C GLN A 189 -17.89 -12.59 -5.82
N PHE A 190 -16.67 -12.98 -5.47
CA PHE A 190 -15.81 -12.18 -4.60
C PHE A 190 -15.43 -10.87 -5.29
N ASN A 191 -15.01 -10.94 -6.55
CA ASN A 191 -14.61 -9.77 -7.32
C ASN A 191 -15.79 -8.79 -7.49
N GLN A 192 -17.01 -9.30 -7.73
CA GLN A 192 -18.23 -8.48 -7.74
C GLN A 192 -18.56 -7.90 -6.36
N PHE A 193 -18.44 -8.69 -5.27
CA PHE A 193 -18.81 -8.27 -3.92
C PHE A 193 -17.86 -7.24 -3.32
N ALA A 194 -16.56 -7.35 -3.56
CA ALA A 194 -15.58 -6.34 -3.13
C ALA A 194 -15.87 -4.95 -3.72
N TYR A 195 -16.79 -4.88 -4.71
CA TYR A 195 -17.14 -3.73 -5.53
C TYR A 195 -15.88 -3.07 -6.11
N PHE A 196 -16.01 -2.10 -6.99
CA PHE A 196 -14.84 -1.39 -7.50
C PHE A 196 -14.40 -0.31 -6.50
N ALA A 197 -14.24 -0.72 -5.24
CA ALA A 197 -14.02 0.12 -4.06
C ALA A 197 -12.60 -0.02 -3.52
N ASN A 198 -12.27 0.76 -2.49
CA ASN A 198 -10.98 0.73 -1.78
C ASN A 198 -10.51 -0.69 -1.43
N LEU A 199 -11.43 -1.57 -1.00
CA LEU A 199 -11.07 -2.91 -0.55
C LEU A 199 -10.46 -3.76 -1.66
N ARG A 200 -10.85 -3.52 -2.91
CA ARG A 200 -10.23 -4.16 -4.07
C ARG A 200 -8.78 -3.77 -4.23
N ILE A 201 -8.47 -2.49 -4.05
CA ILE A 201 -7.10 -1.98 -4.08
C ILE A 201 -6.28 -2.65 -2.97
N ILE A 202 -6.86 -2.80 -1.77
CA ILE A 202 -6.17 -3.39 -0.61
C ILE A 202 -5.72 -4.83 -0.86
N TYR A 203 -6.61 -5.74 -1.25
CA TYR A 203 -6.20 -7.13 -1.49
C TYR A 203 -5.32 -7.26 -2.73
N SER A 204 -5.53 -6.41 -3.73
CA SER A 204 -4.75 -6.42 -4.97
C SER A 204 -3.31 -5.96 -4.72
N ALA A 205 -3.12 -4.97 -3.84
CA ALA A 205 -1.80 -4.56 -3.35
C ALA A 205 -1.07 -5.72 -2.66
N ALA A 206 -1.78 -6.52 -1.85
CA ALA A 206 -1.19 -7.70 -1.22
C ALA A 206 -0.81 -8.80 -2.22
N LEU A 207 -1.63 -9.03 -3.27
CA LEU A 207 -1.30 -9.96 -4.35
C LEU A 207 -0.05 -9.50 -5.12
N THR A 208 -0.01 -8.22 -5.51
CA THR A 208 1.15 -7.63 -6.19
C THR A 208 2.41 -7.69 -5.32
N MET A 209 2.31 -7.36 -4.03
CA MET A 209 3.43 -7.48 -3.09
C MET A 209 3.93 -8.94 -2.99
N GLY A 210 3.00 -9.90 -2.90
CA GLY A 210 3.32 -11.32 -2.92
C GLY A 210 4.06 -11.74 -4.20
N ALA A 211 3.62 -11.22 -5.35
CA ALA A 211 4.24 -11.49 -6.64
C ALA A 211 5.68 -10.94 -6.73
N ILE A 212 5.93 -9.74 -6.17
CA ILE A 212 7.28 -9.15 -6.08
C ILE A 212 8.20 -10.04 -5.24
N VAL A 213 7.73 -10.50 -4.08
CA VAL A 213 8.57 -11.17 -3.09
C VAL A 213 8.87 -12.62 -3.46
N PHE A 214 7.86 -13.34 -3.94
CA PHE A 214 7.95 -14.74 -4.36
C PHE A 214 8.13 -14.88 -5.87
N ASN A 215 8.64 -13.85 -6.54
CA ASN A 215 8.80 -13.75 -7.99
C ASN A 215 9.45 -14.96 -8.66
N HIS A 216 10.35 -15.64 -7.94
CA HIS A 216 11.10 -16.82 -8.35
C HIS A 216 10.38 -18.16 -8.15
N VAL A 217 9.27 -18.20 -7.41
CA VAL A 217 8.59 -19.45 -7.06
C VAL A 217 7.81 -19.99 -8.25
N GLU A 218 8.09 -21.24 -8.61
CA GLU A 218 7.35 -21.97 -9.63
C GLU A 218 6.57 -23.12 -9.00
N THR A 219 5.27 -23.22 -9.29
CA THR A 219 4.42 -24.32 -8.83
C THR A 219 3.50 -24.79 -9.95
N ALA A 220 3.12 -26.07 -9.90
CA ALA A 220 2.14 -26.64 -10.84
C ALA A 220 0.70 -26.13 -10.58
N ASP A 221 0.42 -25.65 -9.37
CA ASP A 221 -0.87 -25.06 -9.04
C ASP A 221 -0.92 -23.61 -9.54
N SER A 222 -1.82 -23.34 -10.49
CA SER A 222 -2.06 -21.98 -10.99
C SER A 222 -2.34 -20.95 -9.90
N THR A 223 -2.94 -21.34 -8.77
CA THR A 223 -3.21 -20.42 -7.67
C THR A 223 -1.95 -19.99 -6.92
N GLY A 224 -0.86 -20.75 -7.05
CA GLY A 224 0.43 -20.52 -6.41
C GLY A 224 1.46 -19.81 -7.29
N GLN A 225 1.05 -19.25 -8.44
CA GLN A 225 1.96 -18.66 -9.41
C GLN A 225 2.04 -17.12 -9.26
N PRO A 226 3.24 -16.56 -8.99
CA PRO A 226 3.43 -15.11 -8.86
C PRO A 226 2.92 -14.30 -10.05
N ALA A 227 3.07 -14.79 -11.27
CA ALA A 227 2.61 -14.10 -12.48
C ALA A 227 1.08 -13.93 -12.51
N ASN A 228 0.34 -14.90 -11.99
CA ASN A 228 -1.12 -14.80 -11.84
C ASN A 228 -1.51 -13.76 -10.80
N TRP A 229 -0.77 -13.68 -9.70
CA TRP A 229 -0.99 -12.70 -8.64
C TRP A 229 -0.74 -11.28 -9.13
N ALA A 230 0.37 -11.06 -9.85
CA ALA A 230 0.69 -9.78 -10.47
C ALA A 230 -0.39 -9.37 -11.49
N ALA A 231 -0.78 -10.28 -12.38
CA ALA A 231 -1.81 -10.04 -13.39
C ALA A 231 -3.15 -9.60 -12.77
N LEU A 232 -3.63 -10.32 -11.76
CA LEU A 232 -4.88 -9.96 -11.10
C LEU A 232 -4.74 -8.69 -10.26
N GLY A 233 -3.64 -8.57 -9.51
CA GLY A 233 -3.38 -7.44 -8.62
C GLY A 233 -3.26 -6.12 -9.36
N MET A 234 -2.37 -6.04 -10.36
CA MET A 234 -2.16 -4.84 -11.16
C MET A 234 -3.42 -4.44 -11.93
N ASN A 235 -4.09 -5.40 -12.58
CA ASN A 235 -5.34 -5.13 -13.31
C ASN A 235 -6.43 -4.57 -12.39
N ASN A 236 -6.62 -5.16 -11.20
CA ASN A 236 -7.64 -4.70 -10.27
C ASN A 236 -7.33 -3.33 -9.66
N ILE A 237 -6.07 -3.03 -9.35
CA ILE A 237 -5.66 -1.70 -8.88
C ILE A 237 -5.99 -0.66 -9.95
N ASP A 238 -5.51 -0.87 -11.17
CA ASP A 238 -5.68 0.07 -12.29
C ASP A 238 -7.15 0.30 -12.60
N ARG A 239 -7.95 -0.76 -12.70
CA ARG A 239 -9.40 -0.65 -12.92
C ARG A 239 -10.09 0.07 -11.76
N SER A 240 -9.81 -0.29 -10.52
CA SER A 240 -10.43 0.38 -9.37
C SER A 240 -10.16 1.88 -9.40
N PHE A 241 -8.91 2.29 -9.64
CA PHE A 241 -8.58 3.71 -9.71
C PHE A 241 -9.21 4.41 -10.90
N TRP A 242 -9.07 3.88 -12.12
CA TRP A 242 -9.33 4.69 -13.32
C TRP A 242 -10.65 4.40 -14.03
N ASP A 243 -11.27 3.25 -13.78
CA ASP A 243 -12.59 2.95 -14.33
C ASP A 243 -13.72 3.35 -13.34
N PHE A 244 -13.43 3.55 -12.04
CA PHE A 244 -14.47 3.69 -11.00
C PHE A 244 -14.24 4.78 -9.96
N GLN A 245 -13.04 4.85 -9.37
CA GLN A 245 -12.80 5.74 -8.24
C GLN A 245 -12.29 7.12 -8.64
N SER A 246 -11.68 7.25 -9.80
CA SER A 246 -11.05 8.46 -10.30
C SER A 246 -11.02 8.43 -11.83
N SER A 247 -10.36 9.42 -12.42
CA SER A 247 -10.20 9.57 -13.87
C SER A 247 -8.72 9.70 -14.22
N ALA A 248 -8.29 8.96 -15.23
CA ALA A 248 -6.96 9.10 -15.82
C ALA A 248 -6.78 10.44 -16.55
N GLU A 249 -7.86 11.06 -17.03
CA GLU A 249 -7.80 12.18 -17.99
C GLU A 249 -7.75 13.57 -17.34
N SER A 250 -7.95 13.67 -16.02
CA SER A 250 -8.16 14.95 -15.34
C SER A 250 -7.65 14.97 -13.90
N GLU A 251 -7.54 16.17 -13.30
CA GLU A 251 -7.37 16.32 -11.84
C GLU A 251 -8.68 15.95 -11.12
N SER A 252 -8.95 14.66 -11.00
CA SER A 252 -10.13 14.13 -10.34
C SER A 252 -9.89 13.78 -8.87
N GLY A 253 -11.00 13.66 -8.14
CA GLY A 253 -11.00 13.19 -6.76
C GLY A 253 -10.97 11.67 -6.67
N PHE A 254 -11.26 11.14 -5.48
CA PHE A 254 -11.54 9.73 -5.26
C PHE A 254 -13.02 9.60 -4.87
N ALA A 255 -13.78 8.75 -5.56
CA ALA A 255 -15.24 8.71 -5.48
C ALA A 255 -15.76 8.37 -4.07
N GLU A 256 -15.05 7.54 -3.31
CA GLU A 256 -15.37 7.26 -1.90
C GLU A 256 -14.85 8.34 -0.92
N GLY A 257 -14.27 9.43 -1.42
CA GLY A 257 -13.70 10.51 -0.62
C GLY A 257 -12.26 10.26 -0.17
N SER A 258 -11.64 11.30 0.38
CA SER A 258 -10.22 11.31 0.75
C SER A 258 -9.88 10.33 1.90
N TYR A 259 -10.84 10.04 2.79
CA TYR A 259 -10.63 9.08 3.86
C TYR A 259 -10.44 7.66 3.31
N TYR A 260 -11.32 7.19 2.42
CA TYR A 260 -11.20 5.86 1.84
C TYR A 260 -10.06 5.75 0.83
N LEU A 261 -9.67 6.84 0.18
CA LEU A 261 -8.41 6.89 -0.56
C LEU A 261 -7.23 6.63 0.37
N THR A 262 -7.15 7.33 1.51
CA THR A 262 -6.08 7.14 2.51
C THR A 262 -6.02 5.68 2.92
N TYR A 263 -7.18 5.09 3.24
CA TYR A 263 -7.29 3.68 3.63
C TYR A 263 -6.78 2.71 2.55
N ALA A 264 -7.10 2.92 1.28
CA ALA A 264 -6.57 2.12 0.18
C ALA A 264 -5.04 2.30 0.04
N MET A 265 -4.58 3.54 0.18
CA MET A 265 -3.19 3.93 -0.02
C MET A 265 -2.25 3.50 1.09
N LEU A 266 -2.75 3.19 2.30
CA LEU A 266 -1.95 2.52 3.35
C LEU A 266 -1.25 1.24 2.84
N TYR A 267 -1.82 0.60 1.81
CA TYR A 267 -1.33 -0.65 1.23
C TYR A 267 -0.76 -0.45 -0.17
N ALA A 268 -1.39 0.42 -0.97
CA ALA A 268 -0.95 0.69 -2.34
C ALA A 268 0.39 1.43 -2.36
N ILE A 269 0.61 2.44 -1.50
CA ILE A 269 1.87 3.22 -1.48
C ILE A 269 3.10 2.32 -1.26
N PRO A 270 3.14 1.46 -0.20
CA PRO A 270 4.26 0.53 -0.02
C PRO A 270 4.47 -0.38 -1.24
N THR A 271 3.38 -0.81 -1.87
CA THR A 271 3.44 -1.71 -3.04
C THR A 271 4.00 -0.99 -4.27
N PHE A 272 3.61 0.27 -4.51
CA PHE A 272 4.13 1.09 -5.60
C PHE A 272 5.62 1.38 -5.42
N ALA A 273 6.04 1.72 -4.20
CA ALA A 273 7.45 1.89 -3.87
C ALA A 273 8.27 0.58 -4.07
N SER A 274 7.64 -0.57 -3.81
CA SER A 274 8.26 -1.88 -4.03
C SER A 274 8.38 -2.21 -5.51
N LEU A 275 7.37 -1.89 -6.33
CA LEU A 275 7.43 -2.05 -7.78
C LEU A 275 8.57 -1.25 -8.39
N GLU A 276 8.77 -0.01 -7.93
CA GLU A 276 9.89 0.82 -8.38
C GLU A 276 11.25 0.16 -8.11
N ARG A 277 11.45 -0.40 -6.92
CA ARG A 277 12.70 -1.10 -6.59
C ARG A 277 12.84 -2.45 -7.28
N PHE A 278 11.73 -3.07 -7.64
CA PHE A 278 11.70 -4.39 -8.27
C PHE A 278 12.01 -4.29 -9.77
N LEU A 279 11.29 -3.43 -10.50
CA LEU A 279 11.34 -3.35 -11.96
C LEU A 279 11.73 -1.96 -12.51
N GLY A 280 11.79 -0.93 -11.66
CA GLY A 280 11.92 0.45 -12.14
C GLY A 280 10.69 0.91 -12.91
N ASP A 281 10.88 1.82 -13.88
CA ASP A 281 9.81 2.21 -14.80
C ASP A 281 9.55 1.09 -15.83
N PHE A 282 8.33 0.57 -15.84
CA PHE A 282 7.88 -0.46 -16.79
C PHE A 282 6.51 -0.13 -17.35
N SER A 283 6.14 -0.78 -18.45
CA SER A 283 4.78 -0.80 -18.98
C SER A 283 4.50 -2.18 -19.56
N GLU A 284 3.53 -2.89 -18.98
CA GLU A 284 3.26 -4.31 -19.27
C GLU A 284 1.78 -4.59 -19.42
N ASP A 285 1.44 -5.68 -20.13
CA ASP A 285 0.06 -6.15 -20.24
C ASP A 285 -0.34 -7.00 -19.03
N PHE A 286 -1.38 -6.57 -18.31
CA PHE A 286 -2.01 -7.36 -17.27
C PHE A 286 -3.48 -7.56 -17.62
N LEU A 287 -3.80 -8.75 -18.14
CA LEU A 287 -5.15 -9.16 -18.52
C LEU A 287 -5.79 -8.21 -19.56
N GLY A 288 -5.02 -7.85 -20.59
CA GLY A 288 -5.48 -7.01 -21.70
C GLY A 288 -5.47 -5.50 -21.41
N ARG A 289 -4.80 -5.07 -20.33
CA ARG A 289 -4.57 -3.65 -20.02
C ARG A 289 -3.07 -3.40 -19.94
N THR A 290 -2.59 -2.44 -20.72
CA THR A 290 -1.22 -1.93 -20.59
C THR A 290 -1.14 -0.99 -19.39
N ILE A 291 -0.44 -1.41 -18.35
CA ILE A 291 -0.31 -0.67 -17.09
C ILE A 291 1.14 -0.28 -16.91
N ARG A 292 1.40 1.02 -16.68
CA ARG A 292 2.72 1.53 -16.30
C ARG A 292 2.93 1.33 -14.81
N ASN A 293 4.19 1.26 -14.35
CA ASN A 293 4.48 1.33 -12.93
C ASN A 293 3.76 2.54 -12.28
N PRO A 294 2.87 2.33 -11.28
CA PRO A 294 2.18 3.40 -10.58
C PRO A 294 3.10 4.49 -10.00
N TRP A 295 4.36 4.15 -9.69
CA TRP A 295 5.37 5.09 -9.20
C TRP A 295 5.79 6.15 -10.24
N HIS A 296 5.65 5.83 -11.52
CA HIS A 296 5.99 6.72 -12.66
C HIS A 296 4.76 7.21 -13.43
N ASP A 297 3.58 6.76 -13.04
CA ASP A 297 2.35 7.08 -13.73
C ASP A 297 1.78 8.43 -13.25
N GLU A 298 1.68 9.36 -14.19
CA GLU A 298 1.19 10.72 -13.99
C GLU A 298 -0.25 10.78 -13.48
N HIS A 299 -1.05 9.73 -13.68
CA HIS A 299 -2.42 9.63 -13.16
C HIS A 299 -2.42 9.66 -11.62
N TYR A 300 -1.52 8.89 -10.99
CA TYR A 300 -1.39 8.89 -9.54
C TYR A 300 -0.88 10.24 -9.03
N ILE A 301 0.09 10.85 -9.72
CA ILE A 301 0.61 12.18 -9.37
C ILE A 301 -0.51 13.23 -9.39
N ARG A 302 -1.36 13.21 -10.44
CA ARG A 302 -2.54 14.09 -10.54
C ARG A 302 -3.51 13.86 -9.39
N LEU A 303 -3.85 12.62 -9.07
CA LEU A 303 -4.73 12.31 -7.95
C LEU A 303 -4.16 12.82 -6.62
N MET A 304 -2.87 12.57 -6.34
CA MET A 304 -2.23 13.05 -5.11
C MET A 304 -2.11 14.58 -5.04
N ASN A 305 -1.96 15.25 -6.19
CA ASN A 305 -2.06 16.71 -6.28
C ASN A 305 -3.45 17.20 -5.89
N THR A 306 -4.52 16.62 -6.45
CA THR A 306 -5.90 16.94 -6.08
C THR A 306 -6.09 16.82 -4.57
N ILE A 307 -5.67 15.71 -3.98
CA ILE A 307 -5.85 15.45 -2.54
C ILE A 307 -5.05 16.44 -1.68
N THR A 308 -3.84 16.80 -2.10
CA THR A 308 -3.03 17.78 -1.37
C THR A 308 -3.63 19.18 -1.43
N LYS A 309 -4.22 19.58 -2.57
CA LYS A 309 -4.97 20.86 -2.71
C LYS A 309 -6.22 20.90 -1.83
N LEU A 310 -6.78 19.73 -1.51
CA LEU A 310 -7.95 19.57 -0.64
C LEU A 310 -7.59 19.42 0.84
N LYS A 311 -6.31 19.43 1.26
CA LYS A 311 -5.97 19.40 2.69
C LYS A 311 -6.39 20.68 3.40
N LEU A 312 -6.86 20.50 4.64
CA LEU A 312 -7.11 21.56 5.61
C LEU A 312 -5.79 22.24 6.02
N PRO A 313 -5.84 23.48 6.53
CA PRO A 313 -4.65 24.23 6.97
C PRO A 313 -3.81 23.50 8.03
N ASP A 314 -4.45 22.68 8.87
CA ASP A 314 -3.79 21.87 9.90
C ASP A 314 -3.23 20.53 9.39
N GLY A 315 -3.37 20.25 8.09
CA GLY A 315 -2.93 19.01 7.44
C GLY A 315 -3.97 17.89 7.44
N GLY A 316 -5.12 18.10 8.08
CA GLY A 316 -6.24 17.19 8.01
C GLY A 316 -6.85 17.10 6.60
N LEU A 317 -7.67 16.08 6.40
CA LEU A 317 -8.47 15.90 5.20
C LEU A 317 -9.84 16.58 5.40
N ILE A 318 -10.41 17.11 4.32
CA ILE A 318 -11.80 17.57 4.38
C ILE A 318 -12.70 16.35 4.61
N PRO A 319 -13.58 16.37 5.63
CA PRO A 319 -14.46 15.24 5.94
C PRO A 319 -15.67 15.24 5.01
N ILE A 320 -15.45 14.91 3.73
CA ILE A 320 -16.49 14.65 2.74
C ILE A 320 -16.77 13.16 2.60
N GLU A 321 -18.00 12.83 2.21
CA GLU A 321 -18.52 11.45 2.15
C GLU A 321 -18.42 10.74 3.52
N ASP A 322 -18.15 9.44 3.53
CA ASP A 322 -17.97 8.65 4.75
C ASP A 322 -16.55 8.85 5.30
N ALA A 323 -16.35 9.96 6.02
CA ALA A 323 -15.06 10.37 6.57
C ALA A 323 -15.13 10.82 8.05
N TYR A 324 -14.03 10.61 8.77
CA TYR A 324 -13.86 11.14 10.13
C TYR A 324 -13.41 12.61 10.12
N LEU A 325 -13.83 13.39 11.13
CA LEU A 325 -13.46 14.81 11.26
C LEU A 325 -11.96 15.06 11.44
N ASN A 326 -11.23 14.08 11.98
CA ASN A 326 -9.80 14.19 12.30
C ASN A 326 -8.95 13.24 11.44
N ALA A 327 -9.41 12.94 10.22
CA ALA A 327 -8.64 12.15 9.27
C ALA A 327 -7.45 12.95 8.74
N ASP A 328 -6.30 12.31 8.62
CA ASP A 328 -5.11 12.85 7.97
C ASP A 328 -4.48 11.78 7.06
N PHE A 329 -3.46 12.19 6.30
CA PHE A 329 -2.80 11.33 5.32
C PHE A 329 -1.28 11.58 5.31
N PRO A 330 -0.58 11.34 6.45
CA PRO A 330 0.86 11.54 6.55
C PRO A 330 1.67 10.70 5.55
N GLU A 331 1.15 9.53 5.16
CA GLU A 331 1.77 8.58 4.25
C GLU A 331 2.08 9.16 2.86
N LEU A 332 1.39 10.24 2.45
CA LEU A 332 1.70 10.96 1.22
C LEU A 332 3.16 11.44 1.15
N ALA A 333 3.80 11.69 2.30
CA ALA A 333 5.21 12.04 2.34
C ALA A 333 6.12 10.95 1.73
N MET A 334 5.69 9.68 1.72
CA MET A 334 6.44 8.59 1.10
C MET A 334 6.46 8.67 -0.44
N LEU A 335 5.52 9.40 -1.05
CA LEU A 335 5.44 9.57 -2.50
C LEU A 335 6.28 10.75 -3.01
N GLY A 336 6.88 11.56 -2.12
CA GLY A 336 7.61 12.77 -2.52
C GLY A 336 8.92 12.53 -3.28
N ASN A 337 9.33 11.27 -3.46
CA ASN A 337 10.46 10.87 -4.28
C ASN A 337 10.04 10.26 -5.64
N MET A 338 8.73 10.22 -5.95
CA MET A 338 8.27 9.81 -7.28
C MET A 338 8.81 10.77 -8.36
N PRO A 339 9.22 10.29 -9.54
CA PRO A 339 9.72 11.16 -10.60
C PRO A 339 8.69 12.20 -11.04
N GLY A 340 9.13 13.45 -11.20
CA GLY A 340 8.24 14.56 -11.55
C GLY A 340 7.30 14.98 -10.42
N THR A 341 7.38 14.38 -9.23
CA THR A 341 6.63 14.84 -8.07
C THR A 341 7.41 15.91 -7.32
N PRO A 342 6.77 17.04 -6.97
CA PRO A 342 7.35 17.95 -6.02
C PRO A 342 7.11 17.42 -4.60
N GLN A 343 8.06 17.70 -3.70
CA GLN A 343 8.06 17.23 -2.29
C GLN A 343 6.82 17.67 -1.48
N HIS A 344 5.91 18.46 -2.08
CA HIS A 344 4.76 19.09 -1.45
C HIS A 344 3.68 18.10 -1.00
N PHE A 345 3.75 16.82 -1.38
CA PHE A 345 2.86 15.80 -0.81
C PHE A 345 3.02 15.64 0.70
N ALA A 346 4.21 15.98 1.23
CA ALA A 346 4.45 16.05 2.67
C ALA A 346 3.78 17.28 3.33
N TRP A 347 3.27 18.25 2.56
CA TRP A 347 2.65 19.47 3.06
C TRP A 347 1.14 19.32 3.31
N PRO A 348 0.56 20.00 4.34
CA PRO A 348 1.22 20.38 5.58
C PRO A 348 1.24 19.17 6.53
N LEU A 349 2.29 19.06 7.34
CA LEU A 349 2.25 18.22 8.53
C LEU A 349 2.34 19.13 9.75
N SER A 350 1.19 19.43 10.36
CA SER A 350 1.12 20.31 11.52
C SER A 350 1.89 19.73 12.70
N ALA A 351 2.22 20.59 13.67
CA ALA A 351 2.85 20.18 14.92
C ALA A 351 2.03 19.11 15.65
N ALA A 352 0.70 19.20 15.58
CA ALA A 352 -0.21 18.21 16.15
C ALA A 352 -0.03 16.83 15.50
N ILE A 353 -0.04 16.76 14.17
CA ILE A 353 0.17 15.49 13.44
C ILE A 353 1.57 14.94 13.73
N LYS A 354 2.61 15.79 13.73
CA LYS A 354 3.99 15.37 14.07
C LYS A 354 4.09 14.74 15.46
N SER A 355 3.43 15.34 16.44
CA SER A 355 3.48 14.86 17.83
C SER A 355 2.84 13.49 18.03
N ASP A 356 1.86 13.13 17.18
CA ASP A 356 1.11 11.87 17.23
C ASP A 356 1.47 10.92 16.06
N LEU A 357 2.48 11.26 15.26
CA LEU A 357 2.79 10.56 14.00
C LEU A 357 3.08 9.08 14.22
N SER A 358 3.76 8.73 15.33
CA SER A 358 4.03 7.33 15.66
C SER A 358 2.74 6.54 15.83
N ASN A 359 1.71 7.08 16.47
CA ASN A 359 0.45 6.37 16.71
C ASN A 359 -0.37 6.25 15.41
N LYS A 360 -0.36 7.31 14.60
CA LYS A 360 -1.03 7.35 13.30
C LYS A 360 -0.46 6.28 12.36
N LEU A 361 0.87 6.22 12.26
CA LEU A 361 1.55 5.22 11.45
C LEU A 361 1.51 3.82 12.06
N SER A 362 1.34 3.66 13.38
CA SER A 362 1.25 2.35 14.03
C SER A 362 -0.18 1.80 14.10
N GLY A 363 -1.10 2.36 13.32
CA GLY A 363 -2.53 2.03 13.33
C GLY A 363 -2.81 0.60 12.88
N ILE A 364 -3.76 0.40 11.95
CA ILE A 364 -4.17 -0.96 11.59
C ILE A 364 -3.09 -1.69 10.79
N TYR A 365 -2.24 -0.95 10.08
CA TYR A 365 -1.03 -1.43 9.43
C TYR A 365 0.12 -0.55 9.90
N ASP A 366 1.23 -1.15 10.34
CA ASP A 366 2.34 -0.39 10.92
C ASP A 366 3.24 0.13 9.81
N LEU A 367 3.10 1.40 9.43
CA LEU A 367 3.84 2.03 8.35
C LEU A 367 5.13 2.70 8.80
N ARG A 368 5.53 2.58 10.07
CA ARG A 368 6.71 3.32 10.57
C ARG A 368 8.00 2.94 9.86
N ALA A 369 8.21 1.65 9.58
CA ALA A 369 9.36 1.19 8.81
C ALA A 369 9.37 1.79 7.38
N ASP A 370 8.22 1.73 6.71
CA ASP A 370 8.01 2.27 5.37
C ASP A 370 8.25 3.78 5.33
N TYR A 371 7.68 4.52 6.29
CA TYR A 371 7.82 5.96 6.43
C TYR A 371 9.27 6.35 6.69
N ILE A 372 9.95 5.69 7.64
CA ILE A 372 11.36 5.96 7.96
C ILE A 372 12.24 5.80 6.71
N ALA A 373 11.99 4.77 5.91
CA ALA A 373 12.76 4.50 4.71
C ALA A 373 12.43 5.43 3.54
N ASN A 374 11.17 5.83 3.36
CA ASN A 374 10.70 6.42 2.11
C ASN A 374 10.26 7.89 2.20
N ALA A 375 9.84 8.36 3.38
CA ALA A 375 9.28 9.70 3.50
C ALA A 375 10.33 10.76 3.17
N VAL A 376 9.90 11.76 2.39
CA VAL A 376 10.66 13.00 2.22
C VAL A 376 10.40 13.93 3.40
N ASP A 377 11.38 14.77 3.69
CA ASP A 377 11.17 15.86 4.61
C ASP A 377 10.15 16.86 4.04
N PHE A 378 9.48 17.57 4.94
CA PHE A 378 8.43 18.51 4.61
C PHE A 378 8.93 19.60 3.66
N SER A 379 8.24 19.77 2.54
CA SER A 379 8.47 20.93 1.68
C SER A 379 7.32 21.93 1.78
N GLU A 380 7.57 23.09 1.20
CA GLU A 380 6.56 24.12 0.97
C GLU A 380 5.62 23.72 -0.18
N VAL A 381 4.49 24.41 -0.25
CA VAL A 381 3.55 24.29 -1.37
C VAL A 381 4.20 24.85 -2.63
N PRO A 382 3.93 24.29 -3.83
CA PRO A 382 4.47 24.85 -5.07
C PRO A 382 4.09 26.33 -5.23
N GLU A 383 5.07 27.17 -5.60
CA GLU A 383 4.89 28.63 -5.76
C GLU A 383 3.80 29.00 -6.78
N ASN A 384 3.53 28.11 -7.74
CA ASN A 384 2.51 28.31 -8.76
C ASN A 384 1.08 27.95 -8.30
N TRP A 385 0.91 27.35 -7.12
CA TRP A 385 -0.42 27.03 -6.59
C TRP A 385 -1.06 28.26 -5.94
N GLN A 386 -2.10 28.78 -6.58
CA GLN A 386 -2.91 29.84 -5.99
C GLN A 386 -3.70 29.32 -4.78
N PRO A 387 -3.94 30.13 -3.74
CA PRO A 387 -4.79 29.70 -2.63
C PRO A 387 -6.15 29.15 -3.11
N THR A 388 -6.84 29.89 -3.97
CA THR A 388 -8.09 29.41 -4.57
C THR A 388 -7.82 28.33 -5.62
N GLN A 389 -8.45 27.16 -5.46
CA GLN A 389 -8.31 26.02 -6.36
C GLN A 389 -9.67 25.65 -6.96
N PHE A 390 -9.72 25.54 -8.29
CA PHE A 390 -10.88 25.06 -9.03
C PHE A 390 -10.58 23.67 -9.59
N LEU A 391 -11.27 22.66 -9.08
CA LEU A 391 -11.07 21.25 -9.40
C LEU A 391 -12.40 20.67 -9.91
N PRO A 392 -12.86 21.08 -11.12
CA PRO A 392 -14.20 20.75 -11.59
C PRO A 392 -14.42 19.25 -11.81
N ALA A 393 -13.36 18.52 -12.22
CA ALA A 393 -13.38 17.07 -12.40
C ALA A 393 -13.16 16.27 -11.10
N ALA A 394 -13.05 16.97 -9.96
CA ALA A 394 -13.15 16.42 -8.62
C ALA A 394 -14.39 16.94 -7.89
N GLY A 395 -15.31 17.60 -8.60
CA GLY A 395 -16.47 18.29 -8.04
C GLY A 395 -16.14 19.29 -6.94
N SER A 396 -14.95 19.90 -6.95
CA SER A 396 -14.44 20.65 -5.80
C SER A 396 -13.98 22.07 -6.15
N VAL A 397 -14.32 23.02 -5.28
CA VAL A 397 -13.72 24.36 -5.27
C VAL A 397 -13.27 24.67 -3.85
N VAL A 398 -12.02 25.12 -3.70
CA VAL A 398 -11.45 25.53 -2.42
C VAL A 398 -11.15 27.01 -2.46
N PHE A 399 -11.72 27.78 -1.53
CA PHE A 399 -11.32 29.14 -1.23
C PHE A 399 -10.51 29.11 0.06
N ARG A 400 -9.20 29.33 -0.03
CA ARG A 400 -8.32 29.47 1.15
C ARG A 400 -7.68 30.85 1.16
N SER A 401 -7.44 31.41 2.34
CA SER A 401 -6.80 32.72 2.47
C SER A 401 -5.29 32.68 2.19
N SER A 402 -4.63 31.55 2.46
CA SER A 402 -3.20 31.31 2.27
C SER A 402 -2.90 29.80 2.34
N TRP A 403 -1.62 29.42 2.18
CA TRP A 403 -1.11 28.07 2.38
C TRP A 403 -0.37 27.90 3.72
N ASP A 404 -0.67 28.74 4.71
CA ASP A 404 -0.12 28.56 6.07
C ASP A 404 -1.12 27.84 6.97
N SER A 405 -0.66 27.41 8.14
CA SER A 405 -1.49 26.67 9.10
C SER A 405 -2.57 27.51 9.79
N THR A 406 -2.60 28.82 9.58
CA THR A 406 -3.61 29.75 10.11
C THR A 406 -4.64 30.16 9.07
N ALA A 407 -4.55 29.63 7.85
CA ALA A 407 -5.47 29.94 6.78
C ALA A 407 -6.91 29.61 7.16
N THR A 408 -7.86 30.40 6.68
CA THR A 408 -9.28 30.02 6.68
C THR A 408 -9.59 29.34 5.35
N LEU A 409 -10.37 28.26 5.40
CA LEU A 409 -10.73 27.46 4.23
C LEU A 409 -12.25 27.29 4.13
N MET A 410 -12.80 27.53 2.94
CA MET A 410 -14.15 27.14 2.55
C MET A 410 -14.05 26.18 1.37
N HIS A 411 -14.66 25.00 1.51
CA HIS A 411 -14.78 24.01 0.44
C HIS A 411 -16.22 23.95 -0.05
N LEU A 412 -16.39 24.02 -1.37
CA LEU A 412 -17.66 23.78 -2.04
C LEU A 412 -17.54 22.48 -2.82
N THR A 413 -18.50 21.58 -2.59
CA THR A 413 -18.64 20.33 -3.34
C THR A 413 -19.83 20.43 -4.29
N GLY A 414 -19.61 20.18 -5.56
CA GLY A 414 -20.63 20.01 -6.59
C GLY A 414 -20.88 18.53 -6.87
N LYS A 415 -22.15 18.11 -6.92
CA LYS A 415 -22.51 16.74 -7.32
C LYS A 415 -22.27 16.55 -8.84
N ASN A 416 -21.78 15.36 -9.23
CA ASN A 416 -21.43 14.95 -10.60
C ASN A 416 -20.12 15.54 -11.17
N GLY A 417 -19.22 15.99 -10.30
CA GLY A 417 -17.86 16.28 -10.70
C GLY A 417 -16.91 15.15 -10.37
#